data_AF-A0A085NHD7-F1
#
_entry.id   AF-A0A085NHD7-F1
#
_cell.length_a   1.000
_cell.length_b   1.000
_cell.length_c   1.000
_cell.angle_alpha   90.00
_cell.angle_beta   90.00
_cell.angle_gamma   90.00
#
_symmetry.space_group_name_H-M   'P 1'
#
loop_
_entity.id
_entity.type
_entity.pdbx_description
1 polymer ?
#
loop_
_entity_poly.entity_id
_entity_poly.type
_entity_poly.pdbx_seq_one_letter_code
_entity_poly.pdbx_strand_id
1 'polypeptide(L)'
;MANMPMTQSLFLLSFLTVCPQASAQLAKFIDRAQQSDNCMIWSSWGPCTWIKGPTPSHRWNKPYFRQLSTLCQKGLFYSKVEEYFGTALNNAIAYLKSITQDTRPCGMCAYRQSCGYKCNRRKHTDSNKYVNRLFVAETLCEAKDLNGIGQEKACHTSYDMLPKRNDECQIWPNPSVRLPNVTGQYRSIVNDIKLANCHKTVDRRGKIVCRCCCHPYQPDPKTWKCIPVKP
;
A
#
# COMPACT_ATOMS: atom_id res chain seq x y z
N MET A 1 23.02 -49.22 -10.31
CA MET A 1 21.75 -49.03 -11.05
C MET A 1 20.71 -48.68 -9.99
N ALA A 2 20.41 -47.41 -9.72
CA ALA A 2 19.41 -46.57 -10.43
C ALA A 2 18.04 -47.30 -10.49
N ASN A 3 16.90 -46.82 -9.97
CA ASN A 3 16.43 -45.49 -9.57
C ASN A 3 15.16 -45.66 -8.72
N MET A 4 14.93 -44.77 -7.74
CA MET A 4 13.57 -44.34 -7.37
C MET A 4 13.64 -42.99 -6.67
N PRO A 5 13.09 -41.88 -7.22
CA PRO A 5 12.96 -40.64 -6.48
C PRO A 5 11.55 -40.53 -5.91
N MET A 6 11.44 -40.80 -4.61
CA MET A 6 10.36 -40.29 -3.77
C MET A 6 10.81 -38.93 -3.26
N THR A 7 10.28 -37.84 -3.84
CA THR A 7 10.04 -36.52 -3.20
C THR A 7 9.76 -35.46 -4.25
N GLN A 8 8.49 -35.33 -4.65
CA GLN A 8 7.95 -34.12 -5.26
C GLN A 8 6.70 -33.73 -4.47
N SER A 9 6.87 -33.11 -3.31
CA SER A 9 5.82 -32.37 -2.60
C SER A 9 6.47 -31.72 -1.38
N LEU A 10 7.04 -30.52 -1.54
CA LEU A 10 7.38 -29.60 -0.42
C LEU A 10 7.90 -28.22 -0.89
N PHE A 11 7.80 -27.86 -2.17
CA PHE A 11 8.34 -26.58 -2.69
C PHE A 11 7.39 -25.37 -2.60
N LEU A 12 6.21 -25.48 -1.97
CA LEU A 12 5.19 -24.43 -1.98
C LEU A 12 4.79 -23.84 -0.62
N LEU A 13 5.37 -24.30 0.49
CA LEU A 13 4.96 -23.88 1.84
C LEU A 13 5.93 -22.93 2.58
N SER A 14 7.08 -22.60 2.00
CA SER A 14 8.06 -21.69 2.62
C SER A 14 7.80 -20.19 2.36
N PHE A 15 6.70 -19.83 1.68
CA PHE A 15 6.30 -18.43 1.43
C PHE A 15 5.43 -17.81 2.54
N LEU A 16 5.00 -18.55 3.56
CA LEU A 16 4.00 -18.08 4.52
C LEU A 16 4.51 -17.55 5.87
N THR A 17 5.83 -17.45 6.09
CA THR A 17 6.37 -16.71 7.25
C THR A 17 6.64 -15.25 6.91
N VAL A 18 5.63 -14.57 6.35
CA VAL A 18 5.62 -13.10 6.23
C VAL A 18 5.06 -12.56 7.54
N CYS A 19 5.84 -11.74 8.23
CA CYS A 19 5.41 -11.02 9.43
C CYS A 19 4.13 -10.23 9.10
N PRO A 20 3.03 -10.37 9.86
CA PRO A 20 1.71 -9.83 9.52
C PRO A 20 1.58 -8.34 9.85
N GLN A 21 2.58 -7.55 9.47
CA GLN A 21 2.37 -6.11 9.32
C GLN A 21 1.87 -5.91 7.89
N ALA A 22 0.58 -6.19 7.66
CA ALA A 22 -0.09 -6.00 6.38
C ALA A 22 -0.15 -4.50 6.05
N SER A 23 1.00 -3.92 5.73
CA SER A 23 1.15 -2.52 5.36
C SER A 23 0.26 -2.21 4.18
N ALA A 24 -0.42 -1.07 4.22
CA ALA A 24 -1.25 -0.59 3.13
C ALA A 24 -0.46 -0.24 1.85
N GLN A 25 0.87 -0.43 1.88
CA GLN A 25 1.81 0.00 0.85
C GLN A 25 2.28 -1.19 0.03
N LEU A 26 2.30 -1.00 -1.29
CA LEU A 26 2.39 -2.07 -2.26
C LEU A 26 3.68 -2.91 -2.11
N ALA A 27 4.84 -2.28 -1.92
CA ALA A 27 6.09 -3.03 -1.72
C ALA A 27 6.22 -3.55 -0.28
N LYS A 28 5.84 -2.77 0.74
CA LYS A 28 5.87 -3.22 2.16
C LYS A 28 4.92 -4.37 2.47
N PHE A 29 3.86 -4.52 1.69
CA PHE A 29 2.95 -5.66 1.80
C PHE A 29 3.63 -6.98 1.40
N ILE A 30 4.52 -6.92 0.41
CA ILE A 30 5.14 -8.10 -0.21
C ILE A 30 6.52 -8.40 0.41
N ASP A 31 7.27 -7.37 0.81
CA ASP A 31 8.63 -7.52 1.30
C ASP A 31 9.03 -6.39 2.26
N ARG A 32 10.21 -6.51 2.89
CA ARG A 32 10.87 -5.42 3.62
C ARG A 32 11.37 -4.37 2.63
N ALA A 33 10.46 -3.49 2.21
CA ALA A 33 10.72 -2.41 1.26
C ALA A 33 11.53 -1.26 1.90
N GLN A 34 12.82 -1.49 2.13
CA GLN A 34 13.79 -0.55 2.68
C GLN A 34 15.06 -0.49 1.83
N GLN A 35 15.76 0.65 1.78
CA GLN A 35 17.05 0.71 1.11
C GLN A 35 18.05 -0.21 1.81
N SER A 36 18.87 -0.92 1.03
CA SER A 36 19.85 -1.89 1.54
C SER A 36 21.10 -1.96 0.66
N ASP A 37 22.18 -2.52 1.17
CA ASP A 37 23.47 -2.69 0.49
C ASP A 37 23.46 -3.73 -0.66
N ASN A 38 22.29 -4.31 -0.95
CA ASN A 38 22.08 -5.28 -2.03
C ASN A 38 21.95 -4.63 -3.43
N CYS A 39 22.03 -3.31 -3.52
CA CYS A 39 21.98 -2.53 -4.76
C CYS A 39 23.24 -1.67 -4.88
N MET A 40 23.75 -1.53 -6.11
CA MET A 40 24.88 -0.63 -6.39
C MET A 40 24.55 0.82 -6.03
N ILE A 41 23.32 1.24 -6.34
CA ILE A 41 22.82 2.57 -6.00
C ILE A 41 21.30 2.52 -5.81
N TRP A 42 20.80 3.35 -4.90
CA TRP A 42 19.39 3.66 -4.75
C TRP A 42 19.09 5.04 -5.32
N SER A 43 17.95 5.19 -5.99
CA SER A 43 17.50 6.52 -6.39
C SER A 43 17.28 7.40 -5.17
N SER A 44 17.32 8.72 -5.36
CA SER A 44 16.73 9.63 -4.39
C SER A 44 15.26 9.27 -4.15
N TRP A 45 14.74 9.68 -3.01
CA TRP A 45 13.32 9.54 -2.72
C TRP A 45 12.49 10.34 -3.72
N GLY A 46 11.55 9.67 -4.37
CA GLY A 46 10.62 10.30 -5.30
C GLY A 46 9.62 11.23 -4.59
N PRO A 47 8.74 11.88 -5.37
CA PRO A 47 7.66 12.68 -4.82
C PRO A 47 6.62 11.80 -4.12
N CYS A 48 5.89 12.37 -3.15
CA CYS A 48 4.81 11.68 -2.46
C CYS A 48 3.68 11.26 -3.41
N THR A 49 3.27 9.99 -3.30
CA THR A 49 2.08 9.44 -3.94
C THR A 49 0.87 9.66 -3.04
N TRP A 50 -0.24 10.09 -3.63
CA TRP A 50 -1.51 10.30 -2.94
C TRP A 50 -2.68 10.07 -3.89
N ILE A 51 -3.84 9.73 -3.34
CA ILE A 51 -4.99 9.24 -4.11
C ILE A 51 -5.94 10.36 -4.59
N LYS A 52 -5.91 11.55 -3.99
CA LYS A 52 -6.86 12.63 -4.31
C LYS A 52 -6.23 14.01 -4.20
N GLY A 53 -6.17 14.74 -5.31
CA GLY A 53 -5.65 16.12 -5.34
C GLY A 53 -6.73 17.21 -5.21
N PRO A 54 -6.35 18.44 -4.85
CA PRO A 54 -7.26 19.58 -4.68
C PRO A 54 -7.89 20.08 -5.98
N THR A 55 -7.22 19.91 -7.13
CA THR A 55 -7.71 20.35 -8.43
C THR A 55 -7.65 19.21 -9.45
N PRO A 56 -8.52 19.17 -10.48
CA PRO A 56 -8.51 18.09 -11.48
C PRO A 56 -7.13 17.81 -12.11
N SER A 57 -6.32 18.86 -12.33
CA SER A 57 -4.98 18.78 -12.94
C SER A 57 -3.86 18.41 -11.96
N HIS A 58 -4.13 18.32 -10.65
CA HIS A 58 -3.11 18.03 -9.65
C HIS A 58 -2.44 16.67 -9.87
N ARG A 59 -1.12 16.54 -9.62
CA ARG A 59 -0.36 15.29 -9.86
C ARG A 59 -0.95 14.06 -9.18
N TRP A 60 -1.54 14.23 -8.00
CA TRP A 60 -2.20 13.16 -7.23
C TRP A 60 -3.46 12.61 -7.87
N ASN A 61 -3.99 13.29 -8.89
CA ASN A 61 -5.11 12.80 -9.67
C ASN A 61 -4.67 11.95 -10.87
N LYS A 62 -3.35 11.84 -11.14
CA LYS A 62 -2.80 10.91 -12.12
C LYS A 62 -2.83 9.46 -11.59
N PRO A 63 -2.86 8.45 -12.48
CA PRO A 63 -2.71 7.05 -12.08
C PRO A 63 -1.47 6.83 -11.20
N TYR A 64 -1.54 5.86 -10.28
CA TYR A 64 -0.51 5.63 -9.25
C TYR A 64 0.91 5.55 -9.80
N PHE A 65 1.15 4.71 -10.80
CA PHE A 65 2.50 4.54 -11.38
C PHE A 65 3.04 5.82 -11.99
N ARG A 66 2.17 6.67 -12.57
CA ARG A 66 2.55 7.97 -13.14
C ARG A 66 2.91 9.01 -12.08
N GLN A 67 2.66 8.73 -10.80
CA GLN A 67 3.09 9.57 -9.68
C GLN A 67 4.52 9.24 -9.20
N LEU A 68 5.03 8.04 -9.51
CA LEU A 68 6.37 7.58 -9.12
C LEU A 68 7.48 8.32 -9.87
N SER A 69 8.72 8.25 -9.37
CA SER A 69 9.88 8.73 -10.11
C SER A 69 10.10 7.92 -11.39
N THR A 70 10.74 8.51 -12.41
CA THR A 70 11.01 7.82 -13.68
C THR A 70 11.82 6.54 -13.49
N LEU A 71 12.77 6.52 -12.55
CA LEU A 71 13.54 5.33 -12.21
C LEU A 71 12.63 4.24 -11.63
N CYS A 72 11.71 4.61 -10.73
CA CYS A 72 10.77 3.64 -10.17
C CYS A 72 9.75 3.13 -11.19
N GLN A 73 9.27 3.98 -12.10
CA GLN A 73 8.37 3.55 -13.19
C GLN A 73 9.02 2.49 -14.08
N LYS A 74 10.32 2.64 -14.36
CA LYS A 74 11.09 1.69 -15.18
C LYS A 74 11.69 0.52 -14.39
N GLY A 75 11.62 0.57 -13.06
CA GLY A 75 12.15 -0.47 -12.19
C GLY A 75 11.41 -1.78 -12.39
N LEU A 76 12.12 -2.90 -12.19
CA LEU A 76 11.58 -4.24 -12.45
C LEU A 76 10.25 -4.50 -11.71
N PHE A 77 10.16 -4.11 -10.44
CA PHE A 77 8.97 -4.35 -9.63
C PHE A 77 7.75 -3.57 -10.14
N TYR A 78 7.81 -2.24 -10.14
CA TYR A 78 6.63 -1.44 -10.51
C TYR A 78 6.26 -1.58 -11.98
N SER A 79 7.22 -1.74 -12.90
CA SER A 79 6.89 -1.98 -14.31
C SER A 79 6.13 -3.28 -14.50
N LYS A 80 6.52 -4.37 -13.80
CA LYS A 80 5.80 -5.64 -13.85
C LYS A 80 4.45 -5.58 -13.16
N VAL A 81 4.33 -4.90 -12.01
CA VAL A 81 3.02 -4.72 -11.36
C VAL A 81 2.08 -3.89 -12.25
N GLU A 82 2.58 -2.84 -12.90
CA GLU A 82 1.79 -2.04 -13.84
C GLU A 82 1.36 -2.87 -15.06
N GLU A 83 2.27 -3.65 -15.64
CA GLU A 83 2.00 -4.53 -16.79
C GLU A 83 0.90 -5.56 -16.49
N TYR A 84 1.00 -6.28 -15.37
CA TYR A 84 0.07 -7.38 -15.07
C TYR A 84 -1.20 -6.93 -14.34
N PHE A 85 -1.07 -5.98 -13.41
CA PHE A 85 -2.13 -5.60 -12.47
C PHE A 85 -2.53 -4.12 -12.54
N GLY A 86 -2.00 -3.35 -13.50
CA GLY A 86 -2.21 -1.91 -13.58
C GLY A 86 -3.69 -1.51 -13.63
N THR A 87 -4.49 -2.20 -14.43
CA THR A 87 -5.94 -1.95 -14.51
C THR A 87 -6.66 -2.24 -13.19
N ALA A 88 -6.32 -3.35 -12.52
CA ALA A 88 -6.89 -3.70 -11.23
C ALA A 88 -6.53 -2.67 -10.15
N LEU A 89 -5.26 -2.25 -10.10
CA LEU A 89 -4.80 -1.23 -9.15
C LEU A 89 -5.47 0.12 -9.43
N ASN A 90 -5.61 0.52 -10.69
CA ASN A 90 -6.28 1.76 -11.06
C ASN A 90 -7.77 1.74 -10.65
N ASN A 91 -8.46 0.61 -10.79
CA ASN A 91 -9.84 0.45 -10.34
C ASN A 91 -9.95 0.55 -8.81
N ALA A 92 -9.05 -0.11 -8.08
CA ALA A 92 -8.99 -0.02 -6.61
C ALA A 92 -8.73 1.42 -6.15
N ILE A 93 -7.78 2.11 -6.76
CA ILE A 93 -7.44 3.50 -6.41
C ILE A 93 -8.55 4.47 -6.80
N ALA A 94 -9.21 4.27 -7.94
CA ALA A 94 -10.37 5.07 -8.33
C ALA A 94 -11.51 4.95 -7.30
N TYR A 95 -11.75 3.74 -6.79
CA TYR A 95 -12.69 3.52 -5.70
C TYR A 95 -12.25 4.18 -4.38
N LEU A 96 -11.01 3.97 -3.95
CA LEU A 96 -10.48 4.62 -2.73
C LEU A 96 -10.56 6.15 -2.82
N LYS A 97 -10.28 6.70 -4.01
CA LYS A 97 -10.41 8.13 -4.31
C LYS A 97 -11.86 8.61 -4.24
N SER A 98 -12.83 7.83 -4.73
CA SER A 98 -14.23 8.23 -4.71
C SER A 98 -14.78 8.30 -3.28
N ILE A 99 -14.39 7.36 -2.41
CA ILE A 99 -14.84 7.34 -1.01
C ILE A 99 -14.09 8.34 -0.12
N THR A 100 -12.86 8.71 -0.47
CA THR A 100 -12.06 9.67 0.32
C THR A 100 -12.55 11.09 0.08
N GLN A 101 -12.88 11.82 1.14
CA GLN A 101 -13.38 13.19 1.05
C GLN A 101 -12.21 14.20 0.97
N ASP A 102 -11.14 13.99 1.74
CA ASP A 102 -10.00 14.91 1.81
C ASP A 102 -9.20 14.97 0.50
N THR A 103 -8.89 16.19 0.07
CA THR A 103 -8.02 16.47 -1.08
C THR A 103 -6.56 16.69 -0.68
N ARG A 104 -6.27 16.70 0.62
CA ARG A 104 -4.92 16.79 1.18
C ARG A 104 -4.54 15.44 1.79
N PRO A 105 -3.23 15.10 1.85
CA PRO A 105 -2.75 13.90 2.52
C PRO A 105 -3.22 13.82 3.96
N CYS A 106 -3.62 12.62 4.36
CA CYS A 106 -4.15 12.31 5.69
C CYS A 106 -3.90 10.83 5.97
N GLY A 107 -4.21 10.40 7.19
CA GLY A 107 -4.29 8.98 7.53
C GLY A 107 -2.96 8.26 7.58
N MET A 108 -1.81 8.95 7.53
CA MET A 108 -0.49 8.30 7.36
C MET A 108 -0.43 7.40 6.10
N CYS A 109 -1.08 7.86 5.04
CA CYS A 109 -1.34 7.09 3.82
C CYS A 109 -0.52 7.55 2.60
N ALA A 110 0.18 8.70 2.66
CA ALA A 110 1.04 9.20 1.59
C ALA A 110 2.49 8.74 1.80
N TYR A 111 3.06 8.14 0.77
CA TYR A 111 4.39 7.53 0.78
C TYR A 111 5.21 7.99 -0.42
N ARG A 112 6.52 7.86 -0.31
CA ARG A 112 7.46 8.05 -1.39
C ARG A 112 8.30 6.81 -1.59
N GLN A 113 8.73 6.62 -2.82
CA GLN A 113 9.42 5.44 -3.28
C GLN A 113 10.86 5.77 -3.66
N SER A 114 11.78 4.86 -3.37
CA SER A 114 13.12 4.84 -3.91
C SER A 114 13.36 3.48 -4.54
N CYS A 115 14.02 3.44 -5.69
CA CYS A 115 14.21 2.21 -6.45
C CYS A 115 15.68 1.94 -6.69
N GLY A 116 16.06 0.69 -6.51
CA GLY A 116 17.43 0.22 -6.65
C GLY A 116 17.82 0.02 -8.11
N TYR A 117 19.08 0.28 -8.41
CA TYR A 117 19.69 0.03 -9.72
C TYR A 117 20.88 -0.93 -9.58
N LYS A 118 20.99 -1.87 -10.53
CA LYS A 118 21.98 -2.97 -10.52
C LYS A 118 22.01 -3.69 -9.16
N CYS A 119 20.88 -4.29 -8.81
CA CYS A 119 20.71 -4.99 -7.54
C CYS A 119 20.91 -6.50 -7.67
N ASN A 120 21.36 -7.11 -6.60
CA ASN A 120 21.61 -8.54 -6.50
C ASN A 120 20.82 -9.12 -5.34
N ARG A 121 20.24 -10.31 -5.54
CA ARG A 121 19.62 -11.05 -4.44
C ARG A 121 20.71 -11.58 -3.52
N ARG A 122 20.99 -10.87 -2.42
CA ARG A 122 21.92 -11.31 -1.38
C ARG A 122 21.17 -11.78 -0.14
N LYS A 123 21.71 -12.81 0.51
CA LYS A 123 21.26 -13.23 1.84
C LYS A 123 21.96 -12.37 2.88
N HIS A 124 21.22 -11.87 3.86
CA HIS A 124 21.78 -11.16 5.00
C HIS A 124 22.69 -12.09 5.80
N THR A 125 23.90 -11.65 6.10
CA THR A 125 24.98 -12.43 6.74
C THR A 125 24.51 -13.08 8.05
N ASP A 126 23.70 -12.38 8.84
CA ASP A 126 23.25 -12.87 10.16
C ASP A 126 21.93 -13.65 10.16
N SER A 127 21.12 -13.61 9.08
CA SER A 127 19.77 -14.18 9.12
C SER A 127 19.42 -15.13 7.99
N ASN A 128 20.34 -15.35 7.02
CA ASN A 128 20.11 -16.19 5.83
C ASN A 128 18.87 -15.77 5.01
N LYS A 129 18.27 -14.61 5.30
CA LYS A 129 17.08 -14.04 4.66
C LYS A 129 17.49 -13.01 3.62
N TYR A 130 16.80 -12.99 2.50
CA TYR A 130 17.01 -11.95 1.50
C TYR A 130 16.46 -10.62 2.03
N VAL A 131 17.26 -9.54 1.95
CA VAL A 131 16.78 -8.17 2.18
C VAL A 131 16.27 -7.62 0.86
N ASN A 132 15.05 -7.06 0.88
CA ASN A 132 14.43 -6.33 -0.22
C ASN A 132 14.68 -6.93 -1.62
N ARG A 133 14.01 -8.05 -1.89
CA ARG A 133 13.99 -8.79 -3.17
C ARG A 133 13.29 -8.02 -4.28
N LEU A 134 12.49 -7.01 -3.93
CA LEU A 134 11.75 -6.17 -4.88
C LEU A 134 12.59 -5.00 -5.39
N PHE A 135 13.70 -4.70 -4.73
CA PHE A 135 14.58 -3.57 -5.03
C PHE A 135 13.84 -2.23 -5.02
N VAL A 136 12.88 -2.11 -4.10
CA VAL A 136 12.03 -0.93 -3.91
C VAL A 136 11.95 -0.62 -2.43
N ALA A 137 12.21 0.63 -2.07
CA ALA A 137 12.04 1.14 -0.73
C ALA A 137 10.83 2.08 -0.67
N GLU A 138 10.06 2.00 0.41
CA GLU A 138 8.91 2.86 0.66
C GLU A 138 9.08 3.54 2.02
N THR A 139 8.87 4.85 2.08
CA THR A 139 8.84 5.58 3.34
C THR A 139 7.66 6.53 3.38
N LEU A 140 7.15 6.76 4.58
CA LEU A 140 6.07 7.71 4.82
C LEU A 140 6.56 9.12 4.44
N CYS A 141 5.67 9.91 3.86
CA CYS A 141 5.92 11.32 3.64
C CYS A 141 5.79 12.13 4.93
N GLU A 142 6.80 12.94 5.23
CA GLU A 142 6.76 13.88 6.35
C GLU A 142 6.18 15.22 5.90
N ALA A 143 5.90 16.12 6.85
CA ALA A 143 5.40 17.46 6.55
C ALA A 143 6.30 18.20 5.55
N LYS A 144 7.64 18.05 5.66
CA LYS A 144 8.61 18.64 4.71
C LYS A 144 8.45 18.14 3.27
N ASP A 145 8.00 16.90 3.10
CA ASP A 145 7.77 16.29 1.78
C ASP A 145 6.40 16.70 1.20
N LEU A 146 5.56 17.35 2.02
CA LEU A 146 4.17 17.72 1.74
C LEU A 146 3.94 19.23 1.93
N ASN A 147 4.95 20.06 1.64
CA ASN A 147 4.89 21.53 1.73
C ASN A 147 4.44 22.06 3.12
N GLY A 148 4.95 21.44 4.19
CA GLY A 148 4.60 21.78 5.58
C GLY A 148 3.28 21.16 6.07
N ILE A 149 2.56 20.42 5.23
CA ILE A 149 1.27 19.83 5.59
C ILE A 149 1.50 18.44 6.19
N GLY A 150 1.16 18.26 7.46
CA GLY A 150 1.12 16.96 8.11
C GLY A 150 -0.01 16.07 7.59
N GLN A 151 0.17 14.75 7.68
CA GLN A 151 -0.82 13.74 7.31
C GLN A 151 -1.24 12.87 8.52
N GLU A 152 -0.95 13.32 9.73
CA GLU A 152 -1.19 12.58 10.98
C GLU A 152 -2.66 12.54 11.38
N LYS A 153 -3.50 13.42 10.85
CA LYS A 153 -4.95 13.36 11.09
C LYS A 153 -5.56 12.27 10.21
N ALA A 154 -6.46 11.48 10.77
CA ALA A 154 -7.25 10.50 10.03
C ALA A 154 -7.97 11.15 8.84
N CYS A 155 -8.17 10.38 7.76
CA CYS A 155 -8.95 10.79 6.60
C CYS A 155 -10.44 10.70 6.88
N HIS A 156 -11.23 11.60 6.32
CA HIS A 156 -12.67 11.49 6.17
C HIS A 156 -13.00 10.63 4.96
N THR A 157 -13.76 9.57 5.20
CA THR A 157 -14.28 8.67 4.19
C THR A 157 -15.80 8.70 4.24
N SER A 158 -16.42 8.80 3.06
CA SER A 158 -17.88 8.87 2.94
C SER A 158 -18.51 7.53 3.29
N TYR A 159 -19.24 7.49 4.39
CA TYR A 159 -19.95 6.30 4.85
C TYR A 159 -20.97 5.80 3.82
N ASP A 160 -21.73 6.70 3.20
CA ASP A 160 -22.79 6.35 2.22
C ASP A 160 -22.28 5.64 0.96
N MET A 161 -21.00 5.79 0.64
CA MET A 161 -20.37 5.19 -0.55
C MET A 161 -19.70 3.84 -0.25
N LEU A 162 -19.72 3.39 1.01
CA LEU A 162 -19.15 2.10 1.41
C LEU A 162 -20.13 0.95 1.13
N PRO A 163 -19.63 -0.28 0.94
CA PRO A 163 -20.47 -1.47 0.94
C PRO A 163 -21.23 -1.58 2.27
N LYS A 164 -22.57 -1.57 2.23
CA LYS A 164 -23.43 -1.63 3.43
C LYS A 164 -23.56 -3.04 4.01
N ARG A 165 -22.44 -3.75 4.20
CA ARG A 165 -22.51 -5.16 4.59
C ARG A 165 -22.72 -5.40 6.09
N ASN A 166 -22.38 -4.46 6.99
CA ASN A 166 -22.54 -4.64 8.45
C ASN A 166 -22.61 -3.32 9.25
N ASP A 167 -23.05 -2.21 8.65
CA ASP A 167 -22.96 -0.86 9.27
C ASP A 167 -21.53 -0.41 9.66
N GLU A 168 -20.51 -1.08 9.12
CA GLU A 168 -19.11 -0.86 9.44
C GLU A 168 -18.40 0.11 8.49
N CYS A 169 -17.37 0.79 8.99
CA CYS A 169 -16.44 1.59 8.18
C CYS A 169 -15.43 0.72 7.42
N GLN A 170 -15.89 -0.33 6.76
CA GLN A 170 -15.04 -1.23 5.99
C GLN A 170 -14.81 -0.67 4.58
N ILE A 171 -13.60 -0.17 4.33
CA ILE A 171 -13.22 0.38 3.02
C ILE A 171 -12.69 -0.67 2.04
N TRP A 172 -12.39 -1.87 2.53
CA TRP A 172 -11.82 -2.95 1.72
C TRP A 172 -12.08 -4.32 2.37
N PRO A 173 -12.28 -5.40 1.59
CA PRO A 173 -12.51 -5.43 0.15
C PRO A 173 -13.88 -4.87 -0.25
N ASN A 174 -14.00 -4.40 -1.50
CA ASN A 174 -15.28 -4.05 -2.10
C ASN A 174 -15.55 -4.97 -3.32
N PRO A 175 -16.53 -5.89 -3.25
CA PRO A 175 -16.85 -6.82 -4.33
C PRO A 175 -17.22 -6.16 -5.66
N SER A 176 -17.74 -4.92 -5.62
CA SER A 176 -18.12 -4.17 -6.82
C SER A 176 -16.90 -3.63 -7.59
N VAL A 177 -15.72 -3.60 -6.97
CA VAL A 177 -14.48 -3.19 -7.64
C VAL A 177 -13.95 -4.35 -8.49
N ARG A 178 -13.95 -4.13 -9.81
CA ARG A 178 -13.39 -5.09 -10.78
C ARG A 178 -11.86 -5.12 -10.68
N LEU A 179 -11.29 -6.29 -10.39
CA LEU A 179 -9.85 -6.52 -10.38
C LEU A 179 -9.47 -7.55 -11.47
N PRO A 180 -9.39 -7.13 -12.75
CA PRO A 180 -8.99 -8.04 -13.83
C PRO A 180 -7.59 -8.60 -13.57
N ASN A 181 -7.32 -9.81 -14.08
CA ASN A 181 -6.06 -10.55 -13.90
C ASN A 181 -5.71 -10.91 -12.44
N VAL A 182 -6.53 -10.53 -11.46
CA VAL A 182 -6.38 -10.94 -10.05
C VAL A 182 -7.33 -12.10 -9.79
N THR A 183 -6.84 -13.32 -10.01
CA THR A 183 -7.62 -14.57 -9.91
C THR A 183 -7.07 -15.53 -8.86
N GLY A 184 -7.86 -16.54 -8.51
CA GLY A 184 -7.45 -17.62 -7.61
C GLY A 184 -6.89 -17.11 -6.28
N GLN A 185 -5.73 -17.62 -5.88
CA GLN A 185 -5.06 -17.26 -4.62
C GLN A 185 -4.72 -15.77 -4.53
N TYR A 186 -4.37 -15.10 -5.64
CA TYR A 186 -4.08 -13.67 -5.64
C TYR A 186 -5.31 -12.84 -5.25
N ARG A 187 -6.51 -13.29 -5.61
CA ARG A 187 -7.76 -12.62 -5.21
C ARG A 187 -7.96 -12.68 -3.70
N SER A 188 -7.71 -13.82 -3.08
CA SER A 188 -7.78 -13.97 -1.62
C SER A 188 -6.76 -13.06 -0.92
N ILE A 189 -5.49 -13.11 -1.37
CA ILE A 189 -4.42 -12.25 -0.83
C ILE A 189 -4.81 -10.78 -0.92
N VAL A 190 -5.31 -10.35 -2.08
CA VAL A 190 -5.71 -8.96 -2.32
C VAL A 190 -6.91 -8.56 -1.45
N ASN A 191 -7.88 -9.45 -1.25
CA ASN A 191 -9.02 -9.18 -0.38
C ASN A 191 -8.63 -9.09 1.11
N ASP A 192 -7.61 -9.84 1.52
CA ASP A 192 -7.13 -9.87 2.91
C ASP A 192 -6.22 -8.69 3.28
N ILE A 193 -5.88 -7.83 2.32
CA ILE A 193 -5.07 -6.63 2.56
C ILE A 193 -5.80 -5.68 3.51
N LYS A 194 -5.18 -5.41 4.67
CA LYS A 194 -5.62 -4.36 5.58
C LYS A 194 -5.15 -2.99 5.09
N LEU A 195 -5.92 -2.36 4.20
CA LEU A 195 -5.57 -1.04 3.68
C LEU A 195 -5.64 0.07 4.74
N ALA A 196 -6.66 0.06 5.59
CA ALA A 196 -6.81 1.07 6.63
C ALA A 196 -7.62 0.52 7.81
N ASN A 197 -7.39 1.11 8.97
CA ASN A 197 -8.25 0.98 10.13
C ASN A 197 -9.15 2.22 10.18
N CYS A 198 -10.45 2.00 10.37
CA CYS A 198 -11.44 3.07 10.31
C CYS A 198 -12.41 3.00 11.48
N HIS A 199 -12.82 4.17 11.97
CA HIS A 199 -13.85 4.31 12.98
C HIS A 199 -15.01 5.14 12.45
N LYS A 200 -16.23 4.69 12.76
CA LYS A 200 -17.47 5.42 12.47
C LYS A 200 -17.61 6.59 13.44
N THR A 201 -17.99 7.75 12.93
CA THR A 201 -18.30 8.94 13.74
C THR A 201 -19.29 9.84 13.02
N VAL A 202 -19.65 10.95 13.65
CA VAL A 202 -20.52 11.97 13.10
C VAL A 202 -19.70 13.25 12.92
N ASP A 203 -19.77 13.84 11.73
CA ASP A 203 -19.11 15.11 11.45
C ASP A 203 -19.84 16.30 12.09
N ARG A 204 -19.29 17.51 11.93
CA ARG A 204 -19.87 18.75 12.50
C ARG A 204 -21.26 19.09 11.95
N ARG A 205 -21.70 18.46 10.86
CA ARG A 205 -22.99 18.69 10.21
C ARG A 205 -24.00 17.58 10.54
N GLY A 206 -23.68 16.68 11.46
CA GLY A 206 -24.55 15.56 11.81
C GLY A 206 -24.48 14.39 10.82
N LYS A 207 -23.56 14.42 9.84
CA LYS A 207 -23.43 13.34 8.85
C LYS A 207 -22.53 12.24 9.37
N ILE A 208 -22.95 10.98 9.18
CA ILE A 208 -22.11 9.82 9.47
C ILE A 208 -20.91 9.80 8.49
N VAL A 209 -19.71 9.72 9.05
CA VAL A 209 -18.45 9.62 8.31
C VAL A 209 -17.56 8.56 8.93
N CYS A 210 -16.64 8.04 8.12
CA CYS A 210 -15.59 7.16 8.59
C CYS A 210 -14.29 7.95 8.73
N ARG A 211 -13.59 7.79 9.86
CA ARG A 211 -12.26 8.35 10.09
C ARG A 211 -11.26 7.22 9.90
N CYS A 212 -10.35 7.33 8.93
CA CYS A 212 -9.47 6.22 8.53
C CYS A 212 -7.98 6.59 8.63
N CYS A 213 -7.16 5.63 9.07
CA CYS A 213 -5.70 5.68 9.02
C CYS A 213 -5.19 4.43 8.29
N CYS A 214 -4.23 4.58 7.38
CA CYS A 214 -3.64 3.45 6.69
C CYS A 214 -2.87 2.56 7.65
N HIS A 215 -2.95 1.24 7.43
CA HIS A 215 -2.16 0.29 8.23
C HIS A 215 -0.65 0.61 8.08
N PRO A 216 0.14 0.60 9.18
CA PRO A 216 -0.14 0.04 10.50
C PRO A 216 -0.67 1.06 11.54
N TYR A 217 -1.37 2.11 11.12
CA TYR A 217 -1.95 3.10 12.02
C TYR A 217 -3.47 2.93 12.18
N GLN A 218 -3.99 3.35 13.31
CA GLN A 218 -5.43 3.48 13.57
C GLN A 218 -5.78 4.88 14.10
N PRO A 219 -7.00 5.37 13.85
CA PRO A 219 -7.44 6.64 14.42
C PRO A 219 -7.61 6.52 15.94
N ASP A 220 -7.00 7.42 16.68
CA ASP A 220 -7.33 7.64 18.09
C ASP A 220 -8.76 8.25 18.18
N PRO A 221 -9.70 7.64 18.92
CA PRO A 221 -11.10 8.07 18.92
C PRO A 221 -11.35 9.42 19.60
N LYS A 222 -10.39 9.93 20.40
CA LYS A 222 -10.51 11.22 21.09
C LYS A 222 -9.96 12.37 20.23
N THR A 223 -8.85 12.13 19.54
CA THR A 223 -8.09 13.17 18.83
C THR A 223 -8.20 13.07 17.31
N TRP A 224 -8.63 11.92 16.79
CA TRP A 224 -8.59 11.54 15.38
C TRP A 224 -7.20 11.65 14.73
N LYS A 225 -6.13 11.63 15.54
CA LYS A 225 -4.77 11.44 15.05
C LYS A 225 -4.49 9.96 14.87
N CYS A 226 -3.65 9.63 13.90
CA CYS A 226 -3.23 8.27 13.61
C CYS A 226 -2.14 7.85 14.59
N ILE A 227 -2.42 6.78 15.32
CA ILE A 227 -1.50 6.14 16.27
C ILE A 227 -1.14 4.75 15.76
N PRO A 228 0.08 4.23 16.02
CA PRO A 228 0.41 2.87 15.66
C PRO A 228 -0.56 1.86 16.26
N VAL A 229 -0.96 0.85 15.48
CA VAL A 229 -1.69 -0.31 16.00
C VAL A 229 -0.75 -1.07 16.91
N LYS A 230 -1.20 -1.38 18.13
CA LYS A 230 -0.44 -2.23 19.04
C LYS A 230 -0.42 -3.66 18.46
N PRO A 231 0.74 -4.33 18.44
CA PRO A 231 0.86 -5.69 17.94
C PRO A 231 0.01 -6.68 18.74
#